data_AF-A0A1J6J9I7-F1
#
_entry.id   AF-A0A1J6J9I7-F1
#
_cell.length_a   1.000
_cell.length_b   1.000
_cell.length_c   1.000
_cell.angle_alpha   90.00
_cell.angle_beta   90.00
_cell.angle_gamma   90.00
#
_symmetry.space_group_name_H-M   'P 1'
#
loop_
_entity.id
_entity.type
_entity.pdbx_description
1 polymer ?
#
loop_
_entity_poly.entity_id
_entity_poly.type
_entity_poly.pdbx_seq_one_letter_code
_entity_poly.pdbx_strand_id
1 'polypeptide(L)'
;MARNPVNSNPGPARRQGRCPLTPEEVGLILRSHGYGKEVHIYVASGEVYGGEETLAPLKAMFPNFYSKDTIASKEELEPFSAFSSRMAALDFIVCDESDVFVTNNNGNMAKILAGRRRYFGHKPTIRPNAKKLYRVFLNRNNMALEGYYRRNQELY
;
A
#
# COMPACT_ATOMS: atom_id res chain seq x y z
N MET A 1 -22.52 19.31 -9.02
CA MET A 1 -22.44 18.48 -10.24
C MET A 1 -22.07 17.06 -9.84
N ALA A 2 -23.05 16.15 -9.85
CA ALA A 2 -22.78 14.73 -9.62
C ALA A 2 -22.00 14.17 -10.82
N ARG A 3 -20.85 13.52 -10.58
CA ARG A 3 -20.12 12.82 -11.66
C ARG A 3 -20.90 11.56 -12.01
N ASN A 4 -21.33 11.45 -13.26
CA ASN A 4 -21.90 10.22 -13.80
C ASN A 4 -20.93 9.04 -13.55
N PRO A 5 -21.41 7.87 -13.11
CA PRO A 5 -20.56 6.71 -12.96
C PRO A 5 -20.13 6.26 -14.35
N VAL A 6 -18.86 6.49 -14.68
CA VAL A 6 -18.26 5.90 -15.87
C VAL A 6 -18.27 4.39 -15.63
N ASN A 7 -19.11 3.67 -16.38
CA ASN A 7 -19.07 2.22 -16.48
C ASN A 7 -17.82 1.82 -17.30
N SER A 8 -16.65 2.07 -16.73
CA SER A 8 -15.36 1.68 -17.30
C SER A 8 -15.04 0.29 -16.79
N ASN A 9 -15.12 -0.70 -17.67
CA ASN A 9 -14.53 -2.01 -17.40
C ASN A 9 -13.06 -1.79 -16.97
N PRO A 10 -12.67 -2.08 -15.71
CA PRO A 10 -11.33 -1.76 -15.21
C PRO A 10 -10.26 -2.69 -15.78
N GLY A 11 -10.65 -3.79 -16.45
CA GLY A 11 -9.76 -4.82 -16.97
C GLY A 11 -8.60 -4.31 -17.83
N PRO A 12 -8.84 -3.46 -18.87
CA PRO A 12 -7.77 -2.90 -19.69
C PRO A 12 -6.78 -2.02 -18.90
N ALA A 13 -7.26 -1.18 -17.98
CA ALA A 13 -6.41 -0.33 -17.15
C ALA A 13 -5.57 -1.15 -16.17
N ARG A 14 -6.17 -2.18 -15.56
CA ARG A 14 -5.49 -3.11 -14.66
C ARG A 14 -4.40 -3.91 -15.38
N ARG A 15 -4.68 -4.42 -16.59
CA ARG A 15 -3.69 -5.08 -17.46
C ARG A 15 -2.48 -4.20 -17.79
N GLN A 16 -2.69 -2.89 -17.89
CA GLN A 16 -1.64 -1.92 -18.17
C GLN A 16 -0.90 -1.44 -16.90
N GLY A 17 -1.27 -1.95 -15.72
CA GLY A 17 -0.69 -1.53 -14.44
C GLY A 17 -1.10 -0.11 -14.01
N ARG A 18 -2.21 0.40 -14.55
CA ARG A 18 -2.74 1.74 -14.21
C ARG A 18 -3.64 1.71 -12.98
N CYS A 19 -4.16 0.55 -12.61
CA CYS A 19 -4.88 0.36 -11.36
C CYS A 19 -3.90 0.15 -10.21
N PRO A 20 -4.17 0.72 -9.01
CA PRO A 20 -3.49 0.35 -7.79
C PRO A 20 -3.64 -1.15 -7.49
N LEU A 21 -2.72 -1.68 -6.70
CA LEU A 21 -2.84 -3.02 -6.13
C LEU A 21 -3.93 -3.04 -5.06
N THR A 22 -4.63 -4.16 -4.91
CA THR A 22 -5.55 -4.36 -3.78
C THR A 22 -4.76 -4.55 -2.48
N PRO A 23 -5.36 -4.33 -1.29
CA PRO A 23 -4.68 -4.60 -0.03
C PRO A 23 -4.19 -6.05 0.08
N GLU A 24 -4.95 -7.02 -0.43
CA GLU A 24 -4.51 -8.42 -0.50
C GLU A 24 -3.26 -8.58 -1.37
N GLU A 25 -3.23 -7.98 -2.57
CA GLU A 25 -2.07 -8.05 -3.47
C GLU A 25 -0.83 -7.43 -2.83
N VAL A 26 -0.96 -6.31 -2.11
CA VAL A 26 0.13 -5.72 -1.33
C VAL A 26 0.60 -6.68 -0.24
N GLY A 27 -0.31 -7.32 0.49
CA GLY A 27 0.04 -8.28 1.53
C GLY A 27 0.78 -9.51 0.99
N LEU A 28 0.35 -10.05 -0.15
CA LEU A 28 1.01 -11.18 -0.81
C LEU A 28 2.44 -10.85 -1.24
N ILE A 29 2.66 -9.63 -1.72
CA ILE A 29 3.99 -9.11 -2.07
C ILE A 29 4.86 -9.01 -0.82
N LEU A 30 4.33 -8.47 0.29
CA LEU A 30 5.10 -8.40 1.53
C LEU A 30 5.46 -9.81 2.03
N ARG A 31 4.53 -10.76 1.99
CA ARG A 31 4.81 -12.17 2.31
C ARG A 31 5.88 -12.77 1.40
N SER A 32 5.86 -12.46 0.11
CA SER A 32 6.90 -12.95 -0.83
C SER A 32 8.29 -12.39 -0.53
N HIS A 33 8.38 -11.24 0.15
CA HIS A 33 9.65 -10.65 0.59
C HIS A 33 10.09 -11.14 1.97
N GLY A 34 9.39 -12.11 2.55
CA GLY A 34 9.75 -12.72 3.84
C GLY A 34 9.20 -11.97 5.07
N TYR A 35 8.36 -10.95 4.90
CA TYR A 35 7.75 -10.27 6.03
C TYR A 35 6.75 -11.19 6.76
N GLY A 36 6.98 -11.35 8.06
CA GLY A 36 6.18 -12.18 8.94
C GLY A 36 4.94 -11.47 9.49
N LYS A 37 4.11 -12.21 10.24
CA LYS A 37 2.91 -11.67 10.91
C LYS A 37 3.24 -10.64 12.01
N GLU A 38 4.46 -10.69 12.54
CA GLU A 38 4.91 -9.79 13.61
C GLU A 38 5.16 -8.35 13.12
N VAL A 39 5.26 -8.15 11.80
CA VAL A 39 5.51 -6.83 11.20
C VAL A 39 4.35 -5.90 11.48
N HIS A 40 4.67 -4.69 11.94
CA HIS A 40 3.72 -3.59 12.07
C HIS A 40 3.47 -2.96 10.70
N ILE A 41 2.22 -2.92 10.26
CA ILE A 41 1.80 -2.28 9.02
C ILE A 41 1.06 -1.00 9.35
N TYR A 42 1.54 0.12 8.79
CA TYR A 42 0.79 1.36 8.73
C TYR A 42 0.25 1.57 7.31
N VAL A 43 -1.05 1.83 7.18
CA VAL A 43 -1.68 2.13 5.89
C VAL A 43 -1.94 3.63 5.74
N ALA A 44 -1.07 4.28 4.98
CA ALA A 44 -1.26 5.66 4.50
C ALA A 44 -2.21 5.66 3.29
N SER A 45 -3.49 5.87 3.53
CA SER A 45 -4.51 5.92 2.49
C SER A 45 -5.59 6.95 2.78
N GLY A 46 -6.23 7.44 1.72
CA GLY A 46 -7.60 7.96 1.82
C GLY A 46 -8.60 6.82 2.01
N GLU A 47 -9.86 7.04 1.65
CA GLU A 47 -10.86 5.96 1.66
C GLU A 47 -10.40 4.78 0.79
N VAL A 48 -10.30 3.62 1.41
CA VAL A 48 -9.94 2.39 0.72
C VAL A 48 -11.17 1.88 -0.01
N TYR A 49 -11.05 1.62 -1.31
CA TYR A 49 -12.13 1.06 -2.11
C TYR A 49 -12.58 -0.29 -1.53
N GLY A 50 -13.88 -0.42 -1.24
CA GLY A 50 -14.45 -1.60 -0.57
C GLY A 50 -14.22 -1.66 0.95
N GLY A 51 -13.61 -0.62 1.53
CA GLY A 51 -13.52 -0.43 2.98
C GLY A 51 -12.86 -1.57 3.73
N GLU A 52 -13.44 -1.92 4.87
CA GLU A 52 -12.92 -2.94 5.79
C GLU A 52 -12.89 -4.35 5.17
N GLU A 53 -13.85 -4.68 4.29
CA GLU A 53 -13.88 -5.99 3.63
C GLU A 53 -12.64 -6.23 2.76
N THR A 54 -12.19 -5.20 2.02
CA THR A 54 -10.99 -5.33 1.17
C THR A 54 -9.69 -5.24 1.98
N LEU A 55 -9.72 -4.66 3.17
CA LEU A 55 -8.59 -4.64 4.12
C LEU A 55 -8.45 -5.94 4.91
N ALA A 56 -9.54 -6.70 5.10
CA ALA A 56 -9.55 -7.90 5.94
C ALA A 56 -8.43 -8.91 5.60
N PRO A 57 -8.13 -9.23 4.32
CA PRO A 57 -7.03 -10.14 3.98
C PRO A 57 -5.66 -9.59 4.40
N LEU A 58 -5.44 -8.27 4.30
CA LEU A 58 -4.19 -7.64 4.72
C LEU A 58 -4.03 -7.69 6.24
N LYS A 59 -5.11 -7.40 7.00
CA LYS A 59 -5.13 -7.50 8.47
C LYS A 59 -4.93 -8.94 8.95
N ALA A 60 -5.49 -9.93 8.25
CA ALA A 60 -5.26 -11.34 8.55
C ALA A 60 -3.80 -11.75 8.34
N MET A 61 -3.14 -11.21 7.31
CA MET A 61 -1.71 -11.43 7.08
C MET A 61 -0.83 -10.67 8.08
N PHE A 62 -1.24 -9.49 8.52
CA PHE A 62 -0.45 -8.59 9.39
C PHE A 62 -1.35 -8.00 10.49
N PRO A 63 -1.49 -8.70 11.62
CA PRO A 63 -2.41 -8.29 12.70
C PRO A 63 -2.02 -6.99 13.41
N ASN A 64 -0.72 -6.63 13.41
CA ASN A 64 -0.22 -5.37 13.95
C ASN A 64 -0.50 -4.23 12.95
N PHE A 65 -1.77 -3.86 12.80
CA PHE A 65 -2.25 -2.95 11.77
C PHE A 65 -2.63 -1.58 12.32
N TYR A 66 -2.15 -0.53 11.66
CA TYR A 66 -2.36 0.86 12.07
C TYR A 66 -2.77 1.74 10.88
N SER A 67 -3.49 2.80 11.19
CA SER A 67 -3.76 3.91 10.28
C SER A 67 -3.61 5.23 11.04
N LYS A 68 -3.74 6.33 10.30
CA LYS A 68 -3.82 7.67 10.88
C LYS A 68 -4.90 7.84 11.95
N ASP A 69 -5.92 6.98 11.94
CA ASP A 69 -7.04 7.01 12.89
C ASP A 69 -6.76 6.20 14.17
N THR A 70 -5.71 5.37 14.18
CA THR A 70 -5.39 4.48 15.32
C THR A 70 -4.00 4.69 15.91
N ILE A 71 -3.11 5.39 15.20
CA ILE A 71 -1.71 5.57 15.64
C ILE A 71 -1.53 6.63 16.72
N ALA A 72 -2.46 7.59 16.82
CA ALA A 72 -2.40 8.71 17.76
C ALA A 72 -3.75 8.92 18.43
N SER A 73 -3.73 9.39 19.67
CA SER A 73 -4.94 9.73 20.43
C SER A 73 -5.56 11.05 19.94
N LYS A 74 -6.81 11.30 20.33
CA LYS A 74 -7.47 12.57 20.00
C LYS A 74 -6.77 13.74 20.67
N GLU A 75 -6.29 13.54 21.90
CA GLU A 75 -5.57 14.53 22.70
C GLU A 75 -4.21 14.86 22.07
N GLU A 76 -3.48 13.87 21.56
CA GLU A 76 -2.22 14.08 20.84
C GLU A 76 -2.42 14.88 19.54
N LEU A 77 -3.58 14.72 18.88
CA LEU A 77 -3.92 15.39 17.62
C LEU A 77 -4.61 16.74 17.80
N GLU A 78 -5.09 17.06 19.00
CA GLU A 78 -5.84 18.29 19.31
C GLU A 78 -5.08 19.56 18.94
N PRO A 79 -3.77 19.71 19.25
CA PRO A 79 -3.02 20.91 18.91
C PRO A 79 -2.93 21.17 17.40
N PHE A 80 -3.16 20.14 16.59
CA PHE A 80 -3.09 20.22 15.13
C PHE A 80 -4.46 20.37 14.47
N SER A 81 -5.54 20.43 15.25
CA SER A 81 -6.93 20.42 14.75
C SER A 81 -7.26 21.55 13.76
N ALA A 82 -6.60 22.70 13.90
CA ALA A 82 -6.72 23.85 12.99
C ALA A 82 -6.14 23.59 11.59
N PHE A 83 -5.26 22.59 11.44
CA PHE A 83 -4.63 22.27 10.16
C PHE A 83 -5.43 21.20 9.42
N SER A 84 -5.92 21.55 8.23
CA SER A 84 -6.65 20.62 7.36
C SER A 84 -5.77 19.48 6.83
N SER A 85 -4.46 19.72 6.70
CA SER A 85 -3.47 18.75 6.19
C SER A 85 -2.87 17.86 7.27
N ARG A 86 -3.27 17.98 8.55
CA ARG A 86 -2.63 17.26 9.67
C ARG A 86 -2.54 15.75 9.47
N MET A 87 -3.60 15.14 8.93
CA MET A 87 -3.65 13.69 8.74
C MET A 87 -2.71 13.24 7.60
N ALA A 88 -2.58 14.06 6.56
CA ALA A 88 -1.62 13.82 5.48
C ALA A 88 -0.16 14.03 5.95
N ALA A 89 0.06 14.97 6.89
CA ALA A 89 1.36 15.14 7.53
C ALA A 89 1.72 13.93 8.39
N LEU A 90 0.76 13.37 9.13
CA LEU A 90 0.94 12.14 9.90
C LEU A 90 1.29 10.96 8.98
N ASP A 91 0.53 10.76 7.90
CA ASP A 91 0.83 9.75 6.88
C ASP A 91 2.25 9.91 6.31
N PHE A 92 2.68 11.16 6.07
CA PHE A 92 4.01 11.46 5.54
C PHE A 92 5.11 11.11 6.52
N ILE A 93 4.99 11.53 7.78
CA ILE A 93 6.00 11.28 8.82
C ILE A 93 6.17 9.78 9.04
N VAL A 94 5.06 9.03 9.20
CA VAL A 94 5.13 7.59 9.43
C VAL A 94 5.76 6.87 8.24
N CYS A 95 5.43 7.25 7.01
CA CYS A 95 6.02 6.65 5.82
C CYS A 95 7.49 7.05 5.59
N ASP A 96 7.92 8.22 6.04
CA ASP A 96 9.31 8.65 5.95
C ASP A 96 10.20 7.96 6.99
N GLU A 97 9.65 7.73 8.19
CA GLU A 97 10.37 7.11 9.31
C GLU A 97 10.26 5.58 9.37
N SER A 98 9.38 4.95 8.60
CA SER A 98 9.28 3.49 8.56
C SER A 98 10.56 2.81 8.05
N ASP A 99 10.82 1.58 8.51
CA ASP A 99 11.95 0.77 8.01
C ASP A 99 11.84 0.51 6.50
N VAL A 100 10.62 0.25 6.03
CA VAL A 100 10.31 -0.06 4.64
C VAL A 100 9.07 0.71 4.21
N PHE A 101 9.11 1.29 3.02
CA PHE A 101 7.95 1.97 2.42
C PHE A 101 7.52 1.26 1.14
N VAL A 102 6.23 0.98 0.99
CA VAL A 102 5.66 0.34 -0.21
C VAL A 102 4.69 1.28 -0.90
N THR A 103 4.90 1.53 -2.19
CA THR A 103 3.97 2.36 -2.97
C THR A 103 2.88 1.50 -3.60
N ASN A 104 1.60 1.77 -3.34
CA ASN A 104 0.49 1.08 -4.03
C ASN A 104 0.05 1.77 -5.34
N ASN A 105 0.53 2.98 -5.57
CA ASN A 105 0.23 3.83 -6.72
C ASN A 105 1.43 4.74 -7.05
N ASN A 106 1.31 5.57 -8.09
CA ASN A 106 2.36 6.52 -8.50
C ASN A 106 1.98 7.99 -8.22
N GLY A 107 1.29 8.24 -7.11
CA GLY A 107 0.86 9.58 -6.68
C GLY A 107 2.03 10.48 -6.25
N ASN A 108 1.73 11.75 -5.98
CA ASN A 108 2.75 12.74 -5.60
C ASN A 108 3.45 12.38 -4.28
N MET A 109 2.70 11.91 -3.29
CA MET A 109 3.26 11.46 -2.01
C MET A 109 4.29 10.32 -2.19
N ALA A 110 3.96 9.33 -3.03
CA ALA A 110 4.87 8.23 -3.36
C ALA A 110 6.18 8.73 -4.00
N LYS A 111 6.11 9.72 -4.91
CA LYS A 111 7.29 10.31 -5.55
C LYS A 111 8.17 11.08 -4.57
N ILE A 112 7.55 11.91 -3.72
CA ILE A 112 8.28 12.72 -2.74
C ILE A 112 8.96 11.81 -1.71
N LEU A 113 8.23 10.84 -1.14
CA LEU A 113 8.80 9.90 -0.17
C LEU A 113 9.90 9.04 -0.78
N ALA A 114 9.74 8.55 -2.01
CA ALA A 114 10.80 7.79 -2.68
C ALA A 114 12.09 8.62 -2.85
N GLY A 115 11.96 9.89 -3.21
CA GLY A 115 13.11 10.80 -3.31
C GLY A 115 13.74 11.09 -1.94
N ARG A 116 12.90 11.44 -0.96
CA ARG A 116 13.33 11.79 0.40
C ARG A 116 14.03 10.61 1.10
N ARG A 117 13.41 9.43 1.12
CA ARG A 117 13.98 8.21 1.71
C ARG A 117 15.28 7.79 1.02
N ARG A 118 15.38 7.97 -0.31
CA ARG A 118 16.61 7.67 -1.06
C ARG A 118 17.73 8.65 -0.71
N TYR A 119 17.42 9.94 -0.59
CA TYR A 119 18.42 10.97 -0.31
C TYR A 119 18.86 10.96 1.15
N PHE A 120 17.91 10.81 2.09
CA PHE A 120 18.16 10.80 3.53
C PHE A 120 18.23 9.35 4.04
N GLY A 121 19.45 8.82 4.12
CA GLY A 121 19.72 7.52 4.76
C GLY A 121 19.47 6.30 3.88
N HIS A 122 19.14 6.47 2.60
CA HIS A 122 18.91 5.38 1.64
C HIS A 122 17.89 4.34 2.17
N LYS A 123 16.82 4.79 2.83
CA LYS A 123 15.83 3.91 3.46
C LYS A 123 15.11 3.06 2.40
N PRO A 124 14.92 1.75 2.63
CA PRO A 124 14.28 0.84 1.68
C PRO A 124 12.91 1.33 1.20
N THR A 125 12.70 1.27 -0.12
CA THR A 125 11.41 1.60 -0.76
C THR A 125 11.08 0.54 -1.81
N ILE A 126 9.96 -0.16 -1.66
CA ILE A 126 9.46 -1.15 -2.61
C ILE A 126 8.48 -0.47 -3.55
N ARG A 127 8.79 -0.52 -4.84
CA ARG A 127 7.93 0.01 -5.91
C ARG A 127 7.45 -1.11 -6.83
N PRO A 128 6.28 -1.70 -6.57
CA PRO A 128 5.76 -2.82 -7.36
C PRO A 128 5.53 -2.48 -8.83
N ASN A 129 5.99 -3.37 -9.72
CA ASN A 129 5.63 -3.30 -11.13
C ASN A 129 4.23 -3.91 -11.36
N ALA A 130 3.19 -3.11 -11.14
CA ALA A 130 1.79 -3.54 -11.23
C ALA A 130 1.45 -4.26 -12.55
N LYS A 131 2.05 -3.85 -13.68
CA LYS A 131 1.85 -4.49 -14.99
C LYS A 131 2.40 -5.92 -15.02
N LYS A 132 3.59 -6.15 -14.47
CA LYS A 132 4.18 -7.49 -14.38
C LYS A 132 3.43 -8.35 -13.37
N LEU A 133 3.14 -7.79 -12.19
CA LEU A 133 2.46 -8.49 -11.10
C LEU A 133 1.05 -8.93 -11.46
N TYR A 134 0.32 -8.15 -12.26
CA TYR A 134 -0.99 -8.54 -12.77
C TYR A 134 -0.99 -9.93 -13.42
N ARG A 135 0.06 -10.27 -14.17
CA ARG A 135 0.19 -11.61 -14.79
C ARG A 135 0.41 -12.72 -13.77
N VAL A 136 1.06 -12.40 -12.65
CA VAL A 136 1.30 -13.34 -11.55
C VAL A 136 0.01 -13.57 -10.76
N PHE A 137 -0.72 -12.49 -10.46
CA PHE A 137 -2.01 -12.59 -9.76
C PHE A 137 -3.07 -13.37 -10.55
N LEU A 138 -3.13 -13.21 -11.88
CA LEU A 138 -4.02 -14.01 -12.73
C LEU A 138 -3.77 -15.51 -12.64
N ASN A 139 -2.51 -15.91 -12.41
CA ASN A 139 -2.09 -17.32 -12.37
C ASN A 139 -2.00 -17.88 -10.96
N ARG A 140 -2.49 -17.15 -9.93
CA ARG A 140 -2.37 -17.53 -8.51
C ARG A 140 -2.93 -18.92 -8.23
N ASN A 141 -4.05 -19.28 -8.85
CA ASN A 141 -4.71 -20.57 -8.63
C ASN A 141 -4.05 -21.73 -9.37
N ASN A 142 -3.12 -21.45 -10.29
CA ASN A 142 -2.45 -22.45 -11.13
C ASN A 142 -0.98 -22.68 -10.70
N MET A 143 -0.59 -22.27 -9.49
CA MET A 143 0.80 -22.29 -9.05
C MET A 143 0.93 -22.69 -7.58
N ALA A 144 1.94 -23.51 -7.27
CA ALA A 144 2.35 -23.77 -5.90
C ALA A 144 2.81 -22.47 -5.20
N LEU A 145 2.48 -22.33 -3.91
CA LEU A 145 2.74 -21.14 -3.10
C LEU A 145 4.21 -20.69 -3.14
N GLU A 146 5.15 -21.63 -3.08
CA GLU A 146 6.59 -21.38 -3.20
C GLU A 146 6.99 -20.81 -4.58
N GLY A 147 6.41 -21.37 -5.64
CA GLY A 147 6.63 -20.87 -7.01
C GLY A 147 6.05 -19.47 -7.21
N TYR A 148 4.95 -19.15 -6.51
CA TYR A 148 4.33 -17.84 -6.51
C TYR A 148 5.22 -16.81 -5.81
N TYR A 149 5.75 -17.12 -4.64
CA TYR A 149 6.64 -16.20 -3.91
C TYR A 149 7.95 -15.93 -4.65
N ARG A 150 8.59 -16.96 -5.22
CA ARG A 150 9.81 -16.78 -6.03
C ARG A 150 9.58 -15.86 -7.22
N ARG A 151 8.49 -16.06 -7.97
CA ARG A 151 8.17 -15.20 -9.12
C ARG A 151 7.83 -13.76 -8.75
N ASN A 152 7.33 -13.50 -7.54
CA ASN A 152 7.11 -12.12 -7.11
C ASN A 152 8.45 -11.42 -6.87
N GLN A 153 9.43 -12.06 -6.22
CA GLN A 153 10.73 -11.44 -5.90
C GLN A 153 11.48 -10.88 -7.13
N GLU A 154 11.28 -11.44 -8.32
CA GLU A 154 11.94 -11.01 -9.58
C GLU A 154 11.31 -9.77 -10.25
N LEU A 155 10.21 -9.22 -9.70
CA LEU A 155 9.41 -8.18 -10.37
C LEU A 155 9.61 -6.76 -9.81
N TYR A 156 10.67 -6.56 -9.03
CA TYR A 156 11.01 -5.34 -8.30
C TYR A 156 12.38 -4.81 -8.72
#